data_AF-Q7Q3S2-F1
#
_entry.id   AF-Q7Q3S2-F1
#
_cell.length_a   1.000
_cell.length_b   1.000
_cell.length_c   1.000
_cell.angle_alpha   90.00
_cell.angle_beta   90.00
_cell.angle_gamma   90.00
#
_symmetry.space_group_name_H-M   'P 1'
#
loop_
_entity.id
_entity.type
_entity.pdbx_description
1 polymer ?
#
loop_
_entity_poly.entity_id
_entity_poly.type
_entity_poly.pdbx_seq_one_letter_code
_entity_poly.pdbx_strand_id
1 'polypeptide(L)'
;MDGDDEDSGTGAGAPPKKKAMALAPAKAKEVATPAASKKLNPFEKIADERLYLLKLERQLVELNLDIKSSVKLNCADPERCVKLMEQYENLSVTSTILKKNPNCVETMKRLRKYVGNAKAWNMDDKEKLQFDFQAQQIRNKAEQIYSRFKVILGMTDSRMPFWEWFRQEVTKFEEAAKNLTTEELFMLVDEKELIQDGQQQLTEPANATTELNETTNNDPSPAAE
;
A
#
# COMPACT_ATOMS: atom_id res chain seq x y z
N MET A 1 -21.95 -72.72 -35.44
CA MET A 1 -22.83 -71.53 -35.40
C MET A 1 -21.92 -70.33 -35.15
N ASP A 2 -21.01 -69.98 -36.06
CA ASP A 2 -21.15 -69.55 -37.47
C ASP A 2 -21.82 -68.18 -37.63
N GLY A 3 -21.10 -67.26 -38.30
CA GLY A 3 -21.55 -65.97 -38.84
C GLY A 3 -20.90 -64.77 -38.14
N ASP A 4 -19.73 -64.26 -38.55
CA ASP A 4 -19.42 -63.41 -39.73
C ASP A 4 -20.36 -62.18 -39.86
N ASP A 5 -19.98 -61.02 -40.37
CA ASP A 5 -18.76 -60.20 -40.44
C ASP A 5 -19.19 -58.94 -41.25
N GLU A 6 -18.39 -57.86 -41.16
CA GLU A 6 -18.30 -56.72 -42.10
C GLU A 6 -19.48 -55.76 -42.42
N ASP A 7 -19.23 -54.45 -42.24
CA ASP A 7 -19.06 -53.46 -43.33
C ASP A 7 -18.47 -52.16 -42.73
N SER A 8 -17.15 -51.96 -42.76
CA SER A 8 -16.34 -51.31 -43.79
C SER A 8 -16.41 -49.76 -43.80
N GLY A 9 -15.23 -49.14 -43.83
CA GLY A 9 -15.03 -47.71 -43.65
C GLY A 9 -13.57 -47.33 -43.40
N THR A 10 -12.68 -47.90 -44.21
CA THR A 10 -11.28 -47.52 -44.46
C THR A 10 -11.10 -46.01 -44.65
N GLY A 11 -9.99 -45.33 -44.34
CA GLY A 11 -8.65 -45.75 -43.93
C GLY A 11 -7.63 -44.65 -44.28
N ALA A 12 -6.45 -44.75 -43.64
CA ALA A 12 -5.15 -44.16 -44.00
C ALA A 12 -4.99 -42.62 -43.93
N GLY A 13 -3.87 -42.04 -43.49
CA GLY A 13 -2.55 -42.57 -43.19
C GLY A 13 -1.57 -41.39 -43.02
N ALA A 14 -0.50 -41.65 -42.28
CA ALA A 14 0.41 -40.69 -41.64
C ALA A 14 1.56 -40.14 -42.56
N PRO A 15 2.53 -39.33 -42.06
CA PRO A 15 3.39 -38.32 -42.75
C PRO A 15 4.73 -38.88 -43.32
N PRO A 16 5.65 -38.11 -44.00
CA PRO A 16 6.81 -37.50 -43.30
C PRO A 16 7.69 -36.37 -44.01
N LYS A 17 8.45 -35.61 -43.18
CA LYS A 17 9.89 -35.15 -43.25
C LYS A 17 10.54 -34.37 -44.43
N LYS A 18 11.13 -33.20 -44.04
CA LYS A 18 12.48 -32.59 -44.27
C LYS A 18 13.04 -32.26 -45.68
N LYS A 19 13.43 -30.99 -45.89
CA LYS A 19 14.81 -30.58 -46.30
C LYS A 19 15.08 -29.07 -46.12
N ALA A 20 16.34 -28.72 -45.89
CA ALA A 20 16.89 -27.40 -45.58
C ALA A 20 17.76 -26.82 -46.74
N MET A 21 18.02 -25.50 -46.70
CA MET A 21 19.11 -24.67 -47.29
C MET A 21 18.55 -23.38 -47.92
N ALA A 22 19.18 -22.21 -48.00
CA ALA A 22 20.28 -21.51 -47.31
C ALA A 22 20.43 -20.12 -47.97
N LEU A 23 21.02 -19.16 -47.25
CA LEU A 23 21.71 -17.91 -47.68
C LEU A 23 20.92 -16.62 -48.09
N ALA A 24 21.39 -15.50 -47.50
CA ALA A 24 20.94 -14.10 -47.52
C ALA A 24 21.59 -13.25 -48.65
N PRO A 25 21.70 -11.90 -48.63
CA PRO A 25 20.91 -10.80 -48.03
C PRO A 25 20.54 -9.67 -49.05
N ALA A 26 19.61 -8.76 -48.74
CA ALA A 26 19.46 -7.49 -49.47
C ALA A 26 19.16 -6.31 -48.54
N LYS A 27 19.95 -5.24 -48.71
CA LYS A 27 20.04 -3.99 -47.95
C LYS A 27 18.89 -3.00 -48.24
N ALA A 28 18.81 -2.01 -47.34
CA ALA A 28 18.10 -0.72 -47.38
C ALA A 28 16.64 -0.78 -46.89
N LYS A 29 16.19 0.08 -45.96
CA LYS A 29 16.50 1.51 -45.79
C LYS A 29 16.29 1.91 -44.31
N GLU A 30 17.23 2.65 -43.75
CA GLU A 30 17.02 3.41 -42.52
C GLU A 30 15.87 4.41 -42.72
N VAL A 31 14.88 4.35 -41.83
CA VAL A 31 13.98 5.47 -41.57
C VAL A 31 14.17 5.81 -40.10
N ALA A 32 14.84 6.94 -39.89
CA ALA A 32 14.97 7.58 -38.59
C ALA A 32 13.58 7.98 -38.09
N THR A 33 13.12 7.34 -37.02
CA THR A 33 12.07 7.89 -36.15
C THR A 33 12.70 8.61 -34.96
N PRO A 34 12.17 9.77 -34.57
CA PRO A 34 12.81 10.67 -33.61
C PRO A 34 12.79 10.08 -32.19
N ALA A 35 13.77 10.49 -31.40
CA ALA A 35 14.04 10.06 -30.04
C ALA A 35 12.77 9.97 -29.19
N ALA A 36 12.34 8.73 -28.91
CA ALA A 36 11.48 8.45 -27.77
C ALA A 36 12.30 8.78 -26.52
N SER A 37 11.97 9.89 -25.86
CA SER A 37 12.39 10.19 -24.50
C SER A 37 12.01 8.99 -23.64
N LYS A 38 12.99 8.15 -23.32
CA LYS A 38 12.86 7.08 -22.35
C LYS A 38 12.50 7.73 -21.02
N LYS A 39 11.21 7.81 -20.70
CA LYS A 39 10.75 8.00 -19.33
C LYS A 39 11.34 6.82 -18.57
N LEU A 40 12.38 7.08 -17.79
CA LEU A 40 12.99 6.09 -16.92
C LEU A 40 11.89 5.52 -16.02
N ASN A 41 11.83 4.19 -15.88
CA ASN A 41 10.84 3.59 -15.00
C ASN A 41 11.04 4.13 -13.58
N PRO A 42 10.00 4.66 -12.91
CA PRO A 42 10.14 5.20 -11.55
C PRO A 42 10.72 4.18 -10.55
N PHE A 43 10.59 2.90 -10.85
CA PHE A 43 11.09 1.78 -10.06
C PHE A 43 12.62 1.54 -10.19
N GLU A 44 13.31 2.15 -11.15
CA GLU A 44 14.75 1.92 -11.37
C GLU A 44 15.65 2.68 -10.38
N LYS A 45 15.11 3.69 -9.67
CA LYS A 45 15.87 4.55 -8.74
C LYS A 45 15.19 4.70 -7.37
N ILE A 46 14.77 3.58 -6.77
CA ILE A 46 14.17 3.60 -5.43
C ILE A 46 15.31 3.65 -4.39
N ALA A 47 15.31 4.69 -3.55
CA ALA A 47 16.20 4.78 -2.39
C ALA A 47 15.86 3.69 -1.35
N ASP A 48 16.86 3.17 -0.63
CA ASP A 48 16.68 2.07 0.32
C ASP A 48 15.60 2.36 1.39
N GLU A 49 15.51 3.61 1.84
CA GLU A 49 14.49 4.07 2.79
C GLU A 49 13.06 3.98 2.22
N ARG A 50 12.87 4.40 0.96
CA ARG A 50 11.58 4.27 0.26
C ARG A 50 11.21 2.80 0.08
N LEU A 51 12.18 1.97 -0.33
CA LEU A 51 11.97 0.54 -0.49
C LEU A 51 11.56 -0.13 0.82
N TYR A 52 12.13 0.31 1.95
CA TYR A 52 11.74 -0.16 3.27
C TYR A 52 10.27 0.16 3.58
N LEU A 53 9.83 1.41 3.35
CA LEU A 53 8.43 1.81 3.58
C LEU A 53 7.45 1.05 2.68
N LEU A 54 7.79 0.82 1.41
CA LEU A 54 6.97 0.02 0.48
C LEU A 54 6.86 -1.45 0.94
N LYS A 55 7.95 -2.04 1.46
CA LYS A 55 7.93 -3.39 2.04
C LYS A 55 7.05 -3.43 3.29
N LEU A 56 7.14 -2.41 4.13
CA LEU A 56 6.33 -2.29 5.34
C LEU A 56 4.83 -2.15 5.01
N GLU A 57 4.49 -1.34 4.01
CA GLU A 57 3.12 -1.20 3.49
C GLU A 57 2.59 -2.55 2.99
N ARG A 58 3.38 -3.28 2.21
CA ARG A 58 3.01 -4.63 1.75
C ARG A 58 2.75 -5.57 2.93
N GLN A 59 3.66 -5.61 3.92
CA GLN A 59 3.52 -6.47 5.10
C GLN A 59 2.26 -6.15 5.90
N LEU A 60 1.92 -4.86 6.03
CA LEU A 60 0.69 -4.42 6.68
C LEU A 60 -0.55 -4.99 5.99
N VAL A 61 -0.60 -4.88 4.66
CA VAL A 61 -1.73 -5.36 3.85
C VAL A 61 -1.83 -6.88 3.92
N GLU A 62 -0.71 -7.60 3.80
CA GLU A 62 -0.67 -9.07 3.87
C GLU A 62 -1.16 -9.57 5.22
N LEU A 63 -0.64 -9.03 6.32
CA LEU A 63 -1.11 -9.39 7.67
C LEU A 63 -2.59 -9.07 7.86
N ASN A 64 -3.08 -7.94 7.33
CA ASN A 64 -4.50 -7.60 7.40
C ASN A 64 -5.38 -8.63 6.67
N LEU A 65 -4.94 -9.11 5.50
CA LEU A 65 -5.63 -10.16 4.75
C LEU A 65 -5.64 -11.48 5.52
N ASP A 66 -4.51 -11.85 6.12
CA ASP A 66 -4.38 -13.06 6.93
C ASP A 66 -5.27 -13.00 8.18
N ILE A 67 -5.31 -11.86 8.87
CA ILE A 67 -6.20 -11.62 10.02
C ILE A 67 -7.66 -11.76 9.58
N LYS A 68 -8.06 -11.14 8.47
CA LYS A 68 -9.42 -11.30 7.95
C LYS A 68 -9.73 -12.76 7.60
N SER A 69 -8.74 -13.51 7.12
CA SER A 69 -8.89 -14.92 6.79
C SER A 69 -9.12 -15.79 8.01
N SER A 70 -8.50 -15.47 9.15
CA SER A 70 -8.58 -16.24 10.40
C SER A 70 -9.85 -15.96 11.21
N VAL A 71 -10.68 -14.98 10.84
CA VAL A 71 -11.94 -14.66 11.56
C VAL A 71 -13.19 -14.85 10.70
N LYS A 72 -13.09 -15.62 9.61
CA LYS A 72 -14.23 -15.94 8.72
C LYS A 72 -15.27 -16.80 9.44
N LEU A 73 -16.55 -16.59 9.14
CA LEU A 73 -17.68 -17.25 9.80
C LEU A 73 -17.62 -18.79 9.80
N ASN A 74 -17.08 -19.38 8.72
CA ASN A 74 -17.06 -20.84 8.52
C ASN A 74 -15.75 -21.49 8.99
N CYS A 75 -14.68 -20.72 9.17
CA CYS A 75 -13.33 -21.23 9.44
C CYS A 75 -12.57 -20.26 10.35
N ALA A 76 -13.17 -19.91 11.49
CA ALA A 76 -12.50 -19.04 12.44
C ALA A 76 -11.38 -19.79 13.16
N ASP A 77 -10.20 -19.20 13.14
CA ASP A 77 -9.00 -19.60 13.87
C ASP A 77 -8.55 -18.42 14.74
N PRO A 78 -9.19 -18.22 15.91
CA PRO A 78 -8.88 -17.11 16.79
C PRO A 78 -7.46 -17.20 17.38
N GLU A 79 -6.88 -18.39 17.52
CA GLU A 79 -5.49 -18.54 17.97
C GLU A 79 -4.51 -17.96 16.95
N ARG A 80 -4.66 -18.33 15.67
CA ARG A 80 -3.88 -17.76 14.57
C ARG A 80 -4.11 -16.26 14.47
N CYS A 81 -5.35 -15.79 14.65
CA CYS A 81 -5.64 -14.35 14.68
C CYS A 81 -4.82 -13.60 15.72
N VAL A 82 -4.72 -14.11 16.96
CA VAL A 82 -3.93 -13.47 18.03
C VAL A 82 -2.46 -13.35 17.64
N LYS A 83 -1.86 -14.42 17.09
CA LYS A 83 -0.45 -14.43 16.63
C LYS A 83 -0.21 -13.44 15.48
N LEU A 84 -1.12 -13.37 14.52
CA LEU A 84 -1.04 -12.42 13.42
C LEU A 84 -1.15 -10.97 13.92
N MET A 85 -2.01 -10.72 14.91
CA MET A 85 -2.15 -9.40 15.50
C MET A 85 -0.91 -8.95 16.27
N GLU A 86 -0.16 -9.87 16.88
CA GLU A 86 1.15 -9.56 17.50
C GLU A 86 2.18 -9.11 16.46
N GLN A 87 2.24 -9.80 15.32
CA GLN A 87 3.12 -9.38 14.22
C GLN A 87 2.69 -8.02 13.68
N TYR A 88 1.38 -7.83 13.51
CA TYR A 88 0.79 -6.58 13.02
C TYR A 88 1.08 -5.40 13.95
N GLU A 89 0.97 -5.62 15.26
CA GLU A 89 1.29 -4.61 16.29
C GLU A 89 2.76 -4.19 16.25
N ASN A 90 3.68 -5.09 15.90
CA ASN A 90 5.11 -4.77 15.87
C ASN A 90 5.55 -3.97 14.63
N LEU A 91 4.66 -3.73 13.65
CA LEU A 91 4.99 -2.92 12.48
C LEU A 91 5.13 -1.42 12.83
N SER A 92 6.14 -0.78 12.25
CA SER A 92 6.46 0.65 12.42
C SER A 92 5.78 1.54 11.36
N VAL A 93 4.46 1.37 11.19
CA VAL A 93 3.71 2.04 10.11
C VAL A 93 3.65 3.56 10.26
N THR A 94 3.51 4.26 9.14
CA THR A 94 3.42 5.73 9.05
C THR A 94 1.99 6.20 8.78
N SER A 95 1.72 7.50 8.95
CA SER A 95 0.44 8.14 8.60
C SER A 95 0.06 7.87 7.13
N THR A 96 1.00 8.08 6.21
CA THR A 96 0.80 7.87 4.77
C THR A 96 0.35 6.43 4.47
N ILE A 97 1.03 5.44 5.04
CA ILE A 97 0.68 4.02 4.84
C ILE A 97 -0.74 3.73 5.32
N LEU A 98 -1.15 4.27 6.48
CA LEU A 98 -2.49 4.06 7.03
C LEU A 98 -3.58 4.72 6.17
N LYS A 99 -3.32 5.92 5.63
CA LYS A 99 -4.28 6.62 4.75
C LYS A 99 -4.38 6.00 3.36
N LYS A 100 -3.30 5.44 2.82
CA LYS A 100 -3.34 4.61 1.60
C LYS A 100 -4.12 3.31 1.81
N ASN A 101 -4.12 2.78 3.04
CA ASN A 101 -4.72 1.49 3.38
C ASN A 101 -5.81 1.62 4.45
N PRO A 102 -6.90 2.37 4.22
CA PRO A 102 -7.92 2.65 5.24
C PRO A 102 -8.64 1.39 5.75
N ASN A 103 -8.73 0.37 4.90
CA ASN A 103 -9.28 -0.94 5.25
C ASN A 103 -8.53 -1.64 6.40
N CYS A 104 -7.24 -1.35 6.57
CA CYS A 104 -6.42 -1.87 7.67
C CYS A 104 -6.87 -1.27 9.00
N VAL A 105 -7.14 0.04 9.03
CA VAL A 105 -7.70 0.74 10.21
C VAL A 105 -9.12 0.26 10.51
N GLU A 106 -9.95 0.07 9.47
CA GLU A 106 -11.32 -0.44 9.64
C GLU A 106 -11.36 -1.85 10.23
N THR A 107 -10.45 -2.72 9.79
CA THR A 107 -10.37 -4.10 10.28
C THR A 107 -10.10 -4.10 11.78
N MET A 108 -9.14 -3.31 12.25
CA MET A 108 -8.88 -3.15 13.69
C MET A 108 -10.06 -2.56 14.45
N LYS A 109 -10.74 -1.55 13.88
CA LYS A 109 -11.97 -0.98 14.47
C LYS A 109 -13.03 -2.05 14.72
N ARG A 110 -13.25 -2.94 13.75
CA ARG A 110 -14.25 -4.02 13.81
C ARG A 110 -13.86 -5.10 14.82
N LEU A 111 -12.59 -5.51 14.85
CA LEU A 111 -12.09 -6.57 15.74
C LEU A 111 -12.20 -6.24 17.24
N ARG A 112 -12.25 -4.95 17.61
CA ARG A 112 -12.54 -4.50 18.99
C ARG A 112 -13.87 -5.01 19.54
N LYS A 113 -14.78 -5.43 18.67
CA LYS A 113 -16.09 -6.02 19.03
C LYS A 113 -16.21 -7.48 18.60
N TYR A 114 -15.09 -8.17 18.35
CA TYR A 114 -15.10 -9.54 17.90
C TYR A 114 -15.68 -10.49 18.95
N VAL A 115 -16.67 -11.28 18.52
CA VAL A 115 -17.33 -12.34 19.31
C VAL A 115 -17.46 -13.65 18.52
N GLY A 116 -16.95 -13.69 17.27
CA GLY A 116 -17.12 -14.81 16.35
C GLY A 116 -18.57 -15.19 16.08
N ASN A 117 -18.77 -16.40 15.60
CA ASN A 117 -20.10 -17.01 15.41
C ASN A 117 -20.33 -18.13 16.44
N ALA A 118 -19.89 -17.90 17.68
CA ALA A 118 -19.86 -18.92 18.74
C ALA A 118 -21.23 -19.57 19.01
N LYS A 119 -22.34 -18.88 18.74
CA LYS A 119 -23.70 -19.44 18.89
C LYS A 119 -24.05 -20.49 17.83
N ALA A 120 -23.43 -20.43 16.66
CA ALA A 120 -23.68 -21.37 15.56
C ALA A 120 -22.65 -22.52 15.52
N TRP A 121 -21.57 -22.41 16.29
CA TRP A 121 -20.59 -23.47 16.42
C TRP A 121 -21.02 -24.39 17.57
N ASN A 122 -21.18 -25.68 17.28
CA ASN A 122 -21.52 -26.70 18.28
C ASN A 122 -20.27 -27.04 19.11
N MET A 123 -19.79 -26.08 19.90
CA MET A 123 -18.64 -26.22 20.78
C MET A 123 -19.03 -26.80 22.15
N ASP A 124 -18.14 -27.58 22.75
CA ASP A 124 -18.27 -27.96 24.15
C ASP A 124 -17.90 -26.82 25.12
N ASP A 125 -18.11 -27.01 26.43
CA ASP A 125 -17.84 -25.97 27.43
C ASP A 125 -16.36 -25.54 27.49
N LYS A 126 -15.44 -26.47 27.24
CA LYS A 126 -13.99 -26.20 27.25
C LYS A 126 -13.58 -25.43 25.99
N GLU A 127 -14.06 -25.83 24.83
CA GLU A 127 -13.85 -25.15 23.55
C GLU A 127 -14.42 -23.73 23.59
N LYS A 128 -15.63 -23.56 24.15
CA LYS A 128 -16.26 -22.26 24.32
C LYS A 128 -15.45 -21.35 25.25
N LEU A 129 -14.99 -21.88 26.39
CA LEU A 129 -14.15 -21.10 27.31
C LEU A 129 -12.83 -20.66 26.65
N GLN A 130 -12.19 -21.56 25.89
CA GLN A 130 -10.98 -21.25 25.13
C GLN A 130 -11.25 -20.19 24.05
N PHE A 131 -12.35 -20.32 23.31
CA PHE A 131 -12.76 -19.35 22.31
C PHE A 131 -12.99 -17.97 22.92
N ASP A 132 -13.74 -17.89 24.02
CA ASP A 132 -14.05 -16.62 24.71
C ASP A 132 -12.77 -15.93 25.19
N PHE A 133 -11.81 -16.69 25.72
CA PHE A 133 -10.50 -16.18 26.10
C PHE A 133 -9.73 -15.60 24.90
N GLN A 134 -9.65 -16.31 23.78
CA GLN A 134 -8.97 -15.83 22.57
C GLN A 134 -9.71 -14.64 21.93
N ALA A 135 -11.04 -14.63 21.92
CA ALA A 135 -11.85 -13.51 21.44
C ALA A 135 -11.63 -12.26 22.29
N GLN A 136 -11.45 -12.39 23.61
CA GLN A 136 -11.07 -11.27 24.47
C GLN A 136 -9.66 -10.75 24.13
N GLN A 137 -8.69 -11.64 23.88
CA GLN A 137 -7.34 -11.23 23.46
C GLN A 137 -7.37 -10.46 22.13
N ILE A 138 -8.13 -10.92 21.14
CA ILE A 138 -8.33 -10.22 19.86
C ILE A 138 -8.88 -8.82 20.11
N ARG A 139 -9.92 -8.68 20.94
CA ARG A 139 -10.52 -7.37 21.26
C ARG A 139 -9.51 -6.43 21.92
N ASN A 140 -8.74 -6.92 22.89
CA ASN A 140 -7.74 -6.14 23.60
C ASN A 140 -6.61 -5.65 22.67
N LYS A 141 -6.04 -6.56 21.86
CA LYS A 141 -5.00 -6.20 20.88
C LYS A 141 -5.53 -5.23 19.83
N ALA A 142 -6.76 -5.43 19.36
CA ALA A 142 -7.39 -4.53 18.40
C ALA A 142 -7.53 -3.12 18.98
N GLU A 143 -7.88 -2.98 20.27
CA GLU A 143 -7.98 -1.67 20.92
C GLU A 143 -6.61 -1.00 21.08
N GLN A 144 -5.57 -1.77 21.42
CA GLN A 144 -4.19 -1.27 21.52
C GLN A 144 -3.69 -0.74 20.17
N ILE A 145 -3.80 -1.55 19.11
CA ILE A 145 -3.41 -1.18 17.75
C ILE A 145 -4.22 0.03 17.27
N TYR A 146 -5.54 0.02 17.48
CA TYR A 146 -6.42 1.11 17.06
C TYR A 146 -6.13 2.42 17.80
N SER A 147 -5.72 2.35 19.08
CA SER A 147 -5.27 3.51 19.84
C SER A 147 -3.92 4.02 19.35
N ARG A 148 -2.98 3.13 19.00
CA ARG A 148 -1.71 3.51 18.39
C ARG A 148 -1.90 4.21 17.04
N PHE A 149 -2.87 3.78 16.23
CA PHE A 149 -3.20 4.46 14.98
C PHE A 149 -3.60 5.91 15.19
N LYS A 150 -4.37 6.23 16.24
CA LYS A 150 -4.72 7.62 16.58
C LYS A 150 -3.47 8.48 16.82
N VAL A 151 -2.49 7.92 17.53
CA VAL A 151 -1.23 8.59 17.83
C VAL A 151 -0.41 8.80 16.55
N ILE A 152 -0.26 7.75 15.73
CA ILE A 152 0.48 7.82 14.45
C ILE A 152 -0.13 8.86 13.50
N LEU A 153 -1.46 8.93 13.45
CA LEU A 153 -2.19 9.88 12.61
C LEU A 153 -2.23 11.29 13.22
N GLY A 154 -1.75 11.49 14.46
CA GLY A 154 -1.70 12.81 15.09
C GLY A 154 -3.07 13.36 15.48
N MET A 155 -4.04 12.50 15.81
CA MET A 155 -5.35 12.96 16.27
C MET A 155 -5.23 13.60 17.66
N THR A 156 -5.37 14.93 17.73
CA THR A 156 -5.21 15.73 18.96
C THR A 156 -6.54 16.23 19.55
N ASP A 157 -7.60 16.36 18.75
CA ASP A 157 -8.91 16.88 19.20
C ASP A 157 -9.98 15.78 19.24
N SER A 158 -10.64 15.63 20.40
CA SER A 158 -11.61 14.58 20.73
C SER A 158 -13.07 14.96 20.46
N ARG A 159 -13.33 16.13 19.84
CA ARG A 159 -14.70 16.58 19.51
C ARG A 159 -15.48 15.59 18.64
N MET A 160 -14.81 14.71 17.91
CA MET A 160 -15.44 13.71 17.05
C MET A 160 -14.85 12.31 17.24
N PRO A 161 -15.62 11.24 16.99
CA PRO A 161 -15.10 9.88 17.02
C PRO A 161 -13.96 9.69 16.01
N PHE A 162 -12.87 9.05 16.43
CA PHE A 162 -11.68 8.83 15.60
C PHE A 162 -11.98 8.26 14.22
N TRP A 163 -12.94 7.32 14.09
CA TRP A 163 -13.25 6.74 12.78
C TRP A 163 -13.78 7.79 11.78
N GLU A 164 -14.66 8.69 12.23
CA GLU A 164 -15.19 9.73 11.36
C GLU A 164 -14.13 10.76 11.02
N TRP A 165 -13.27 11.11 11.99
CA TRP A 165 -12.12 11.98 11.75
C TRP A 165 -11.17 11.37 10.72
N PHE A 166 -10.81 10.10 10.90
CA PHE A 166 -9.90 9.39 10.01
C PHE A 166 -10.45 9.32 8.59
N ARG A 167 -11.75 9.08 8.41
CA ARG A 167 -12.36 9.11 7.06
C ARG A 167 -12.22 10.47 6.39
N GLN A 168 -12.35 11.58 7.12
CA GLN A 168 -12.11 12.91 6.56
C GLN A 168 -10.65 13.09 6.14
N GLU A 169 -9.70 12.63 6.95
CA GLU A 169 -8.27 12.69 6.60
C GLU A 169 -7.92 11.83 5.38
N VAL A 170 -8.57 10.67 5.23
CA VAL A 170 -8.44 9.84 4.02
C VAL A 170 -9.00 10.57 2.80
N THR A 171 -10.19 11.18 2.90
CA THR A 171 -10.75 11.96 1.78
C THR A 171 -9.86 13.13 1.38
N LYS A 172 -9.31 13.88 2.33
CA LYS A 172 -8.34 14.95 2.03
C LYS A 172 -7.10 14.43 1.32
N PHE A 173 -6.58 13.28 1.77
CA PHE A 173 -5.44 12.62 1.15
C PHE A 173 -5.76 12.17 -0.29
N GLU A 174 -6.91 11.54 -0.52
CA GLU A 174 -7.38 11.13 -1.84
C GLU A 174 -7.56 12.33 -2.79
N GLU A 175 -8.11 13.44 -2.28
CA GLU A 175 -8.26 14.68 -3.05
C GLU A 175 -6.91 15.32 -3.43
N ALA A 176 -5.93 15.30 -2.52
CA ALA A 176 -4.58 15.78 -2.80
C ALA A 176 -3.85 14.86 -3.79
N ALA A 177 -4.10 13.56 -3.72
CA ALA A 177 -3.50 12.54 -4.57
C ALA A 177 -4.21 12.33 -5.92
N LYS A 178 -5.36 12.97 -6.18
CA LYS A 178 -6.23 12.69 -7.33
C LYS A 178 -5.57 12.85 -8.71
N ASN A 179 -4.51 13.64 -8.79
CA ASN A 179 -3.79 13.94 -10.03
C ASN A 179 -2.60 13.00 -10.26
N LEU A 180 -2.25 12.17 -9.27
CA LEU A 180 -1.17 11.20 -9.37
C LEU A 180 -1.62 10.02 -10.22
N THR A 181 -0.70 9.52 -11.04
CA THR A 181 -0.82 8.20 -11.66
C THR A 181 -0.81 7.10 -10.60
N THR A 182 -1.24 5.90 -10.98
CA THR A 182 -1.21 4.74 -10.07
C THR A 182 0.21 4.45 -9.59
N GLU A 183 1.20 4.60 -10.46
CA GLU A 183 2.62 4.40 -10.15
C GLU A 183 3.12 5.47 -9.18
N GLU A 184 2.79 6.73 -9.37
CA GLU A 184 3.18 7.82 -8.47
C GLU A 184 2.51 7.67 -7.10
N LEU A 185 1.22 7.34 -7.05
CA LEU A 185 0.51 7.05 -5.80
C LEU A 185 1.10 5.84 -5.07
N PHE A 186 1.49 4.81 -5.82
CA PHE A 186 2.16 3.65 -5.25
C PHE A 186 3.51 4.04 -4.62
N MET A 187 4.29 4.86 -5.31
CA MET A 187 5.61 5.34 -4.88
C MET A 187 5.55 6.40 -3.76
N LEU A 188 4.39 6.98 -3.49
CA LEU A 188 4.19 7.96 -2.44
C LEU A 188 4.36 7.33 -1.05
N VAL A 189 5.37 7.82 -0.31
CA VAL A 189 5.69 7.36 1.05
C VAL A 189 5.54 8.44 2.12
N ASP A 190 5.69 9.72 1.76
CA ASP A 190 5.47 10.88 2.63
C ASP A 190 4.51 11.86 1.93
N GLU A 191 3.51 12.33 2.68
CA GLU A 191 2.53 13.30 2.22
C GLU A 191 3.14 14.66 1.87
N LYS A 192 4.31 15.01 2.43
CA LYS A 192 5.03 16.24 2.05
C LYS A 192 5.35 16.29 0.55
N GLU A 193 5.44 15.13 -0.10
CA GLU A 193 5.66 15.01 -1.55
C GLU A 193 4.44 15.49 -2.35
N LEU A 194 3.23 15.48 -1.78
CA LEU A 194 2.01 16.00 -2.42
C LEU A 194 2.01 17.53 -2.61
N ILE A 195 2.82 18.25 -1.83
CA ILE A 195 2.87 19.72 -1.84
C ILE A 195 3.85 20.22 -2.92
N GLN A 196 4.82 19.40 -3.34
CA GLN A 196 5.89 19.80 -4.25
C GLN A 196 5.42 20.07 -5.69
N ASP A 197 4.28 19.51 -6.11
CA ASP A 197 3.71 19.74 -7.45
C ASP A 197 2.74 20.94 -7.50
N GLY A 198 2.34 21.48 -6.34
CA GLY A 198 1.47 22.65 -6.25
C GLY A 198 2.20 24.01 -6.32
N GLN A 199 3.54 24.02 -6.26
CA GLN A 199 4.35 25.25 -6.19
C GLN A 199 5.29 25.47 -7.38
N GLN A 200 5.24 24.64 -8.44
CA GLN A 200 6.06 24.88 -9.65
C GLN A 200 5.40 25.80 -10.70
N GLN A 201 4.22 26.37 -10.42
CA GLN A 201 3.67 27.50 -11.17
C GLN A 201 3.54 28.71 -10.25
N LEU A 202 4.28 29.77 -10.57
CA LEU A 202 4.49 31.00 -9.82
C LEU A 202 5.53 30.90 -8.69
N THR A 203 6.81 30.95 -9.07
CA THR A 203 7.66 32.16 -8.95
C THR A 203 9.03 31.76 -9.49
N GLU A 204 9.44 32.24 -10.66
CA GLU A 204 10.43 33.31 -10.86
C GLU A 204 10.85 33.25 -12.36
N PRO A 205 11.59 34.21 -12.98
CA PRO A 205 12.53 35.19 -12.37
C PRO A 205 12.63 36.58 -13.03
N ALA A 206 13.31 37.53 -12.36
CA ALA A 206 14.27 38.50 -12.93
C ALA A 206 14.77 39.43 -11.80
N ASN A 207 15.90 39.17 -11.15
CA ASN A 207 17.29 39.41 -11.55
C ASN A 207 17.78 40.87 -11.41
N ALA A 208 18.95 40.97 -10.75
CA ALA A 208 20.03 41.98 -10.81
C ALA A 208 20.20 42.93 -9.60
N THR A 209 21.19 42.68 -8.72
CA THR A 209 22.57 43.29 -8.64
C THR A 209 22.52 44.77 -8.16
N THR A 210 23.32 45.32 -7.24
CA THR A 210 24.71 45.08 -6.78
C THR A 210 25.01 45.98 -5.55
N GLU A 211 25.85 45.48 -4.63
CA GLU A 211 26.93 46.16 -3.85
C GLU A 211 26.70 47.32 -2.85
N LEU A 212 26.98 46.99 -1.58
CA LEU A 212 27.99 47.55 -0.64
C LEU A 212 28.21 49.07 -0.53
N ASN A 213 28.05 49.61 0.70
CA ASN A 213 29.13 50.39 1.33
C ASN A 213 29.04 50.44 2.88
N GLU A 214 30.16 50.12 3.52
CA GLU A 214 30.50 50.39 4.93
C GLU A 214 30.78 51.90 5.12
N THR A 215 30.39 52.50 6.26
CA THR A 215 31.28 53.16 7.24
C THR A 215 30.51 54.00 8.30
N THR A 216 30.73 53.63 9.57
CA THR A 216 31.04 54.47 10.76
C THR A 216 30.36 55.84 10.96
N ASN A 217 29.65 56.03 12.08
CA ASN A 217 30.20 56.66 13.30
C ASN A 217 29.12 57.15 14.31
N ASN A 218 29.49 57.01 15.58
CA ASN A 218 29.19 57.86 16.76
C ASN A 218 27.89 57.67 17.58
N ASP A 219 28.09 57.01 18.73
CA ASP A 219 27.57 57.38 20.07
C ASP A 219 27.73 58.91 20.32
N PRO A 220 26.86 59.57 21.10
CA PRO A 220 26.96 59.44 22.55
C PRO A 220 25.62 59.32 23.32
N SER A 221 25.66 58.54 24.40
CA SER A 221 24.90 58.68 25.67
C SER A 221 24.53 60.14 26.04
N PRO A 222 23.46 60.42 26.84
CA PRO A 222 23.57 60.24 28.30
C PRO A 222 22.26 59.91 29.09
N ALA A 223 22.49 59.42 30.33
CA ALA A 223 21.83 59.68 31.63
C ALA A 223 20.29 59.50 31.76
N ALA A 224 19.79 58.60 32.60
CA ALA A 224 19.78 58.60 34.07
C ALA A 224 18.89 59.69 34.69
N GLU A 225 17.72 59.26 35.18
CA GLU A 225 17.06 59.69 36.42
C GLU A 225 16.17 58.54 36.93
#